data_AF-A0AA39I1L7-F1
#
_entry.id   AF-A0AA39I1L7-F1
#
_cell.length_a   1.000
_cell.length_b   1.000
_cell.length_c   1.000
_cell.angle_alpha   90.00
_cell.angle_beta   90.00
_cell.angle_gamma   90.00
#
_symmetry.space_group_name_H-M   'P 1'
#
loop_
_entity.id
_entity.type
_entity.pdbx_description
1 polymer ?
#
loop_
_entity_poly.entity_id
_entity_poly.type
_entity_poly.pdbx_seq_one_letter_code
_entity_poly.pdbx_strand_id
1 'polypeptide(L)'
;MNDLPAVFYEALFRLSQSTRSPYPFFQYAIPLSGNFGIFARFMHENTCLHAICLDKDRVFGDYLFYWLKDEIRPCDGDPKNDQYISRVAILLFANSKVPREVADHIRNPYASYELMLEQETISRELVDAALSWKQLTLLNIGTMLSDSSIELCEELVRNGNLTQLNLHDWAQTERAVEMIKIALCQDSIRTVWLETADVLEELLAFCSSNLGKVVEGTLDDNHQVYMLFDCAGLGKGEEEEAYLPQTRELRLLFT
;
A
#
# COMPACT_ATOMS: atom_id res chain seq x y z
N MET A 1 -12.61 27.51 1.84
CA MET A 1 -11.49 26.72 2.40
C MET A 1 -10.12 27.25 1.96
N ASN A 2 -10.01 28.33 1.17
CA ASN A 2 -8.72 28.78 0.64
C ASN A 2 -7.88 29.68 1.59
N ASP A 3 -8.32 29.88 2.83
CA ASP A 3 -7.68 30.83 3.75
C ASP A 3 -6.77 30.19 4.81
N LEU A 4 -6.63 28.85 4.80
CA LEU A 4 -5.75 28.15 5.72
C LEU A 4 -4.32 28.08 5.15
N PRO A 5 -3.28 28.27 5.97
CA PRO A 5 -1.88 28.13 5.53
C PRO A 5 -1.57 26.73 5.00
N ALA A 6 -0.73 26.63 3.96
CA ALA A 6 -0.29 25.35 3.39
C ALA A 6 0.22 24.34 4.44
N VAL A 7 0.93 24.82 5.48
CA VAL A 7 1.45 23.98 6.57
C VAL A 7 0.34 23.23 7.34
N PHE A 8 -0.88 23.78 7.40
CA PHE A 8 -2.01 23.12 8.04
C PHE A 8 -2.47 21.92 7.22
N TYR A 9 -2.56 22.09 5.89
CA TYR A 9 -2.88 21.00 4.97
C TYR A 9 -1.80 19.91 4.99
N GLU A 10 -0.52 20.29 4.99
CA GLU A 10 0.58 19.33 5.14
C GLU A 10 0.51 18.55 6.45
N ALA A 11 0.22 19.23 7.57
CA ALA A 11 0.11 18.58 8.87
C ALA A 11 -1.07 17.60 8.91
N LEU A 12 -2.21 17.97 8.33
CA LEU A 12 -3.38 17.09 8.28
C LEU A 12 -3.22 15.93 7.29
N PHE A 13 -2.56 16.18 6.17
CA PHE A 13 -2.22 15.15 5.22
C PHE A 13 -1.23 14.15 5.85
N ARG A 14 -0.20 14.64 6.55
CA ARG A 14 0.67 13.79 7.37
C ARG A 14 -0.09 13.05 8.44
N LEU A 15 -1.08 13.67 9.09
CA LEU A 15 -1.94 12.98 10.06
C LEU A 15 -2.72 11.85 9.39
N SER A 16 -3.30 12.08 8.21
CA SER A 16 -4.03 11.06 7.45
C SER A 16 -3.16 9.93 6.92
N GLN A 17 -1.87 10.18 6.71
CA GLN A 17 -0.90 9.14 6.37
C GLN A 17 -0.28 8.48 7.59
N SER A 18 -0.23 9.17 8.73
CA SER A 18 0.27 8.62 9.99
C SER A 18 -0.71 7.64 10.62
N THR A 19 -2.00 7.79 10.32
CA THR A 19 -3.00 6.80 10.69
C THR A 19 -2.70 5.54 9.89
N ARG A 20 -2.40 4.45 10.61
CA ARG A 20 -1.92 3.15 10.12
C ARG A 20 -2.89 2.41 9.18
N SER A 21 -3.93 3.08 8.67
CA SER A 21 -4.96 2.53 7.81
C SER A 21 -4.71 2.93 6.36
N PRO A 22 -4.76 1.97 5.41
CA PRO A 22 -4.70 2.27 3.97
C PRO A 22 -5.96 2.98 3.45
N TYR A 23 -7.00 3.08 4.29
CA TYR A 23 -8.21 3.83 4.00
C TYR A 23 -8.08 5.26 4.49
N PRO A 24 -8.62 6.24 3.75
CA PRO A 24 -8.64 7.62 4.22
C PRO A 24 -9.40 7.64 5.55
N PHE A 25 -8.67 7.78 6.65
CA PHE A 25 -9.17 7.98 8.02
C PHE A 25 -10.32 9.01 8.07
N PHE A 26 -10.32 9.94 7.11
CA PHE A 26 -11.39 10.88 6.87
C PHE A 26 -12.77 10.26 6.71
N GLN A 27 -12.91 9.00 6.27
CA GLN A 27 -14.23 8.36 6.11
C GLN A 27 -15.04 8.36 7.42
N TYR A 28 -14.38 8.12 8.55
CA TYR A 28 -15.02 8.12 9.88
C TYR A 28 -15.26 9.54 10.40
N ALA A 29 -14.51 10.52 9.89
CA ALA A 29 -14.62 11.92 10.26
C ALA A 29 -15.64 12.69 9.41
N ILE A 30 -16.06 12.16 8.25
CA ILE A 30 -17.08 12.76 7.37
C ILE A 30 -18.38 13.11 8.10
N PRO A 31 -18.95 12.26 8.98
CA PRO A 31 -20.21 12.57 9.66
C PRO A 31 -20.06 13.66 10.74
N LEU A 32 -18.83 14.01 11.13
CA LEU A 32 -18.60 14.96 12.21
C LEU A 32 -19.07 16.37 11.79
N SER A 33 -19.58 17.11 12.77
CA SER A 33 -19.95 18.52 12.60
C SER A 33 -18.72 19.43 12.78
N GLY A 34 -18.84 20.69 12.33
CA GLY A 34 -17.81 21.71 12.50
C GLY A 34 -16.64 21.58 11.53
N ASN A 35 -15.55 22.32 11.81
CA ASN A 35 -14.43 22.48 10.88
C ASN A 35 -13.74 21.16 10.53
N PHE A 36 -13.64 20.24 11.49
CA PHE A 36 -12.99 18.95 11.28
C PHE A 36 -13.75 18.07 10.28
N GLY A 37 -15.08 17.95 10.42
CA GLY A 37 -15.88 17.19 9.45
C GLY A 37 -16.00 17.86 8.08
N ILE A 38 -16.02 19.20 8.02
CA ILE A 38 -15.94 19.94 6.74
C ILE A 38 -14.62 19.61 6.03
N PHE A 39 -13.51 19.64 6.77
CA PHE A 39 -12.20 19.29 6.23
C PHE A 39 -12.12 17.83 5.81
N ALA A 40 -12.61 16.90 6.62
CA ALA A 40 -12.62 15.48 6.30
C ALA A 40 -13.39 15.20 5.01
N ARG A 41 -14.57 15.82 4.83
CA ARG A 41 -15.33 15.77 3.57
C ARG A 41 -14.52 16.31 2.40
N PHE A 42 -13.92 17.49 2.56
CA PHE A 42 -13.12 18.11 1.51
C PHE A 42 -11.93 17.24 1.10
N MET A 43 -11.15 16.73 2.05
CA MET A 43 -10.04 15.82 1.74
C MET A 43 -10.56 14.57 1.07
N HIS A 44 -11.59 13.94 1.62
CA HIS A 44 -12.17 12.73 1.05
C HIS A 44 -12.67 12.93 -0.40
N GLU A 45 -13.25 14.09 -0.71
CA GLU A 45 -13.77 14.43 -2.05
C GLU A 45 -12.70 14.77 -3.09
N ASN A 46 -11.53 15.24 -2.63
CA ASN A 46 -10.46 15.72 -3.51
C ASN A 46 -9.27 14.77 -3.57
N THR A 47 -9.08 13.92 -2.57
CA THR A 47 -8.01 12.93 -2.55
C THR A 47 -8.13 11.97 -3.73
N CYS A 48 -7.03 11.82 -4.46
CA CYS A 48 -6.95 10.92 -5.61
C CYS A 48 -5.72 10.00 -5.53
N LEU A 49 -5.83 8.89 -6.24
CA LEU A 49 -4.73 7.99 -6.57
C LEU A 49 -4.22 8.37 -7.95
N HIS A 50 -2.92 8.65 -8.07
CA HIS A 50 -2.26 8.78 -9.36
C HIS A 50 -1.73 7.41 -9.79
N ALA A 51 -2.32 6.83 -10.82
CA ALA A 51 -1.94 5.52 -11.33
C ALA A 51 -1.22 5.64 -12.67
N ILE A 52 -0.02 5.09 -12.75
CA ILE A 52 0.77 5.01 -13.98
C ILE A 52 0.99 3.57 -14.36
N CYS A 53 0.63 3.26 -15.60
CA CYS A 53 0.72 1.93 -16.17
C CYS A 53 1.78 1.93 -17.28
N LEU A 54 2.77 1.04 -17.14
CA LEU A 54 3.88 0.89 -18.07
C LEU A 54 3.82 -0.48 -18.76
N ASP A 55 3.90 -0.49 -20.09
CA ASP A 55 4.02 -1.68 -20.93
C ASP A 55 5.14 -1.44 -21.96
N LYS A 56 6.13 -2.33 -22.00
CA LYS A 56 7.33 -2.24 -22.85
C LYS A 56 7.99 -0.86 -22.81
N ASP A 57 8.24 -0.38 -21.60
CA ASP A 57 8.88 0.91 -21.31
C ASP A 57 8.07 2.15 -21.76
N ARG A 58 6.78 1.97 -22.10
CA ARG A 58 5.89 3.06 -22.51
C ARG A 58 4.79 3.26 -21.50
N VAL A 59 4.56 4.52 -21.13
CA VAL A 59 3.37 4.90 -20.38
C VAL A 59 2.17 4.74 -21.32
N PHE A 60 1.33 3.74 -21.05
CA PHE A 60 0.07 3.55 -21.78
C PHE A 60 -1.14 4.01 -20.96
N GLY A 61 -0.93 4.22 -19.66
CA GLY A 61 -1.93 4.75 -18.74
C GLY A 61 -1.30 5.76 -17.78
N ASP A 62 -1.93 6.91 -17.66
CA ASP A 62 -1.58 7.95 -16.70
C ASP A 62 -2.88 8.60 -16.22
N TYR A 63 -3.33 8.19 -15.04
CA TYR A 63 -4.69 8.42 -14.58
C TYR A 63 -4.75 8.95 -13.16
N LEU A 64 -5.73 9.82 -12.91
CA LEU A 64 -6.17 10.21 -11.59
C LEU A 64 -7.48 9.48 -11.26
N PHE A 65 -7.46 8.70 -10.19
CA PHE A 65 -8.60 7.97 -9.67
C PHE A 65 -9.17 8.68 -8.43
N TYR A 66 -10.39 9.17 -8.54
CA TYR A 66 -11.11 9.82 -7.44
C TYR A 66 -12.11 8.84 -6.84
N TRP A 67 -11.71 8.19 -5.74
CA TRP A 67 -12.46 7.12 -5.08
C TRP A 67 -13.95 7.42 -4.87
N LEU A 68 -14.29 8.62 -4.41
CA LEU A 68 -15.68 8.99 -4.14
C LEU A 68 -16.54 9.22 -5.38
N LYS A 69 -15.91 9.67 -6.47
CA LYS A 69 -16.63 10.00 -7.69
C LYS A 69 -16.79 8.78 -8.58
N ASP A 70 -16.16 7.66 -8.19
CA ASP A 70 -15.94 6.50 -9.04
C ASP A 70 -15.46 6.94 -10.44
N GLU A 71 -14.55 7.92 -10.43
CA GLU A 71 -14.18 8.69 -11.61
C GLU A 71 -12.70 8.51 -11.89
N ILE A 72 -12.43 8.08 -13.12
CA ILE A 72 -11.09 7.96 -13.68
C ILE A 72 -10.91 9.08 -14.69
N ARG A 73 -9.87 9.88 -14.51
CA ARG A 73 -9.51 10.94 -15.45
C ARG A 73 -8.11 10.72 -15.98
N PRO A 74 -7.81 11.04 -17.24
CA PRO A 74 -6.43 11.21 -17.68
C PRO A 74 -5.71 12.27 -16.82
N CYS A 75 -4.43 12.07 -16.57
CA CYS A 75 -3.59 13.09 -15.95
C CYS A 75 -3.11 14.09 -17.02
N ASP A 76 -3.88 15.15 -17.25
CA ASP A 76 -3.60 16.15 -18.30
C ASP A 76 -2.67 17.31 -17.83
N GLY A 77 -2.02 17.17 -16.67
CA GLY A 77 -1.25 18.24 -16.02
C GLY A 77 -0.01 17.75 -15.27
N ASP A 78 0.63 18.65 -14.51
CA ASP A 78 1.78 18.30 -13.64
C ASP A 78 1.26 17.78 -12.28
N PRO A 79 1.34 16.48 -12.00
CA PRO A 79 0.85 15.88 -10.76
C PRO A 79 1.59 16.43 -9.54
N LYS A 80 2.80 16.99 -9.70
CA LYS A 80 3.58 17.58 -8.60
C LYS A 80 2.89 18.77 -7.95
N ASN A 81 2.01 19.44 -8.70
CA ASN A 81 1.26 20.59 -8.19
C ASN A 81 -0.10 20.19 -7.60
N ASP A 82 -0.48 18.92 -7.74
CA ASP A 82 -1.72 18.42 -7.17
C ASP A 82 -1.47 17.95 -5.73
N GLN A 83 -1.70 18.87 -4.80
CA GLN A 83 -1.64 18.63 -3.36
C GLN A 83 -2.63 17.57 -2.87
N TYR A 84 -3.54 17.09 -3.73
CA TYR A 84 -4.54 16.10 -3.39
C TYR A 84 -4.17 14.67 -3.81
N ILE A 85 -3.05 14.47 -4.54
CA ILE A 85 -2.53 13.13 -4.80
C ILE A 85 -1.99 12.56 -3.49
N SER A 86 -2.75 11.64 -2.89
CA SER A 86 -2.35 10.99 -1.65
C SER A 86 -1.51 9.75 -1.88
N ARG A 87 -1.75 9.08 -3.00
CA ARG A 87 -1.20 7.78 -3.36
C ARG A 87 -0.72 7.84 -4.81
N VAL A 88 0.41 7.20 -5.08
CA VAL A 88 0.94 6.97 -6.41
C VAL A 88 1.07 5.46 -6.60
N ALA A 89 0.35 4.88 -7.54
CA ALA A 89 0.51 3.49 -7.93
C ALA A 89 1.25 3.38 -9.27
N ILE A 90 2.27 2.53 -9.29
CA ILE A 90 3.03 2.21 -10.49
C ILE A 90 2.76 0.76 -10.83
N LEU A 91 2.09 0.55 -11.96
CA LEU A 91 1.72 -0.76 -12.47
C LEU A 91 2.64 -1.13 -13.62
N LEU A 92 3.34 -2.25 -13.49
CA LEU A 92 4.36 -2.67 -14.44
C LEU A 92 3.96 -3.96 -15.16
N PHE A 93 3.84 -3.87 -16.47
CA PHE A 93 3.49 -4.97 -17.35
C PHE A 93 4.65 -5.30 -18.30
N ALA A 94 4.71 -6.57 -18.74
CA ALA A 94 5.50 -7.03 -19.88
C ALA A 94 6.99 -6.61 -19.93
N ASN A 95 7.70 -6.78 -18.80
CA ASN A 95 9.14 -6.47 -18.62
C ASN A 95 9.49 -4.99 -18.87
N SER A 96 8.59 -4.09 -18.49
CA SER A 96 8.82 -2.65 -18.45
C SER A 96 9.84 -2.25 -17.40
N LYS A 97 10.66 -1.28 -17.78
CA LYS A 97 11.46 -0.43 -16.93
C LYS A 97 10.68 0.85 -16.67
N VAL A 98 10.96 1.48 -15.53
CA VAL A 98 10.45 2.83 -15.26
C VAL A 98 11.47 3.82 -15.81
N PRO A 99 11.15 4.59 -16.87
CA PRO A 99 12.03 5.64 -17.34
C PRO A 99 12.26 6.64 -16.20
N ARG A 100 13.49 7.17 -16.09
CA ARG A 100 13.82 8.17 -15.07
C ARG A 100 12.87 9.39 -15.11
N GLU A 101 12.45 9.78 -16.29
CA GLU A 101 11.47 10.85 -16.51
C GLU A 101 10.14 10.57 -15.81
N VAL A 102 9.67 9.32 -15.83
CA VAL A 102 8.46 8.90 -15.11
C VAL A 102 8.69 8.94 -13.61
N ALA A 103 9.80 8.37 -13.12
CA ALA A 103 10.14 8.42 -11.69
C ALA A 103 10.25 9.85 -11.16
N ASP A 104 10.80 10.76 -11.96
CA ASP A 104 10.88 12.18 -11.63
C ASP A 104 9.51 12.87 -11.74
N HIS A 105 8.66 12.50 -12.69
CA HIS A 105 7.32 13.06 -12.90
C HIS A 105 6.36 12.76 -11.73
N ILE A 106 6.37 11.53 -11.23
CA ILE A 106 5.47 11.07 -10.16
C ILE A 106 5.90 11.48 -8.76
N ARG A 107 7.06 12.14 -8.65
CA ARG A 107 7.64 12.44 -7.34
C ARG A 107 6.82 13.48 -6.62
N ASN A 108 5.99 13.02 -5.70
CA ASN A 108 5.29 13.82 -4.72
C ASN A 108 5.89 13.52 -3.33
N PRO A 109 6.45 14.53 -2.62
CA PRO A 109 7.08 14.33 -1.31
C PRO A 109 6.10 14.00 -0.19
N TYR A 110 4.81 14.18 -0.44
CA TYR A 110 3.74 13.86 0.47
C TYR A 110 3.11 12.51 0.13
N ALA A 111 2.98 12.12 -1.14
CA ALA A 111 2.31 10.86 -1.48
C ALA A 111 2.98 9.60 -0.89
N SER A 112 2.15 8.59 -0.63
CA SER A 112 2.59 7.21 -0.45
C SER A 112 2.65 6.50 -1.81
N TYR A 113 3.56 5.55 -1.95
CA TYR A 113 3.87 4.88 -3.21
C TYR A 113 3.53 3.41 -3.14
N GLU A 114 3.05 2.90 -4.26
CA GLU A 114 2.63 1.51 -4.42
C GLU A 114 3.24 0.97 -5.69
N LEU A 115 3.90 -0.17 -5.57
CA LEU A 115 4.53 -0.84 -6.70
C LEU A 115 3.77 -2.13 -6.97
N MET A 116 3.18 -2.24 -8.15
CA MET A 116 2.43 -3.41 -8.60
C MET A 116 3.19 -4.08 -9.76
N LEU A 117 3.66 -5.29 -9.51
CA LEU A 117 4.49 -6.08 -10.43
C LEU A 117 3.62 -7.14 -11.12
N GLU A 118 3.26 -6.89 -12.37
CA GLU A 118 2.54 -7.81 -13.26
C GLU A 118 3.49 -8.41 -14.32
N GLN A 119 4.77 -8.53 -13.97
CA GLN A 119 5.85 -9.01 -14.83
C GLN A 119 6.91 -9.80 -14.05
N GLU A 120 7.54 -10.78 -14.70
CA GLU A 120 8.48 -11.70 -14.05
C GLU A 120 9.80 -11.03 -13.65
N THR A 121 10.16 -9.93 -14.33
CA THR A 121 11.43 -9.24 -14.11
C THR A 121 11.25 -7.82 -13.60
N ILE A 122 12.12 -7.41 -12.67
CA ILE A 122 12.23 -6.03 -12.18
C ILE A 122 13.64 -5.49 -12.45
N SER A 123 13.75 -4.21 -12.84
CA SER A 123 15.05 -3.59 -13.11
C SER A 123 15.66 -2.98 -11.85
N ARG A 124 16.99 -2.95 -11.78
CA ARG A 124 17.74 -2.31 -10.68
C ARG A 124 17.39 -0.83 -10.56
N GLU A 125 17.25 -0.13 -11.68
CA GLU A 125 16.97 1.32 -11.71
C GLU A 125 15.63 1.67 -11.06
N LEU A 126 14.63 0.81 -11.26
CA LEU A 126 13.33 0.96 -10.60
C LEU A 126 13.44 0.72 -9.10
N VAL A 127 14.18 -0.31 -8.68
CA VAL A 127 14.41 -0.60 -7.26
C VAL A 127 15.12 0.58 -6.61
N ASP A 128 16.16 1.13 -7.23
CA ASP A 128 16.87 2.32 -6.75
C ASP A 128 15.93 3.54 -6.64
N ALA A 129 15.04 3.72 -7.61
CA ALA A 129 14.01 4.76 -7.56
C ALA A 129 13.04 4.53 -6.39
N ALA A 130 12.56 3.30 -6.22
CA ALA A 130 11.63 2.92 -5.17
C ALA A 130 12.22 3.06 -3.76
N LEU A 131 13.50 2.73 -3.60
CA LEU A 131 14.27 2.96 -2.38
C LEU A 131 14.40 4.44 -2.03
N SER A 132 14.37 5.34 -3.03
CA SER A 132 14.42 6.79 -2.83
C SER A 132 13.06 7.41 -2.44
N TRP A 133 11.96 6.66 -2.59
CA TRP A 133 10.64 7.12 -2.17
C TRP A 133 10.54 7.08 -0.66
N LYS A 134 10.07 8.18 -0.07
CA LYS A 134 9.97 8.30 1.39
C LYS A 134 8.99 7.30 1.99
N GLN A 135 8.02 6.83 1.23
CA GLN A 135 6.91 6.00 1.71
C GLN A 135 6.47 4.99 0.64
N LEU A 136 7.31 4.00 0.30
CA LEU A 136 6.83 2.84 -0.45
C LEU A 136 5.97 1.99 0.51
N THR A 137 4.66 2.17 0.47
CA THR A 137 3.73 1.56 1.43
C THR A 137 3.30 0.17 1.03
N LEU A 138 3.19 -0.10 -0.27
CA LEU A 138 2.70 -1.37 -0.82
C LEU A 138 3.63 -1.92 -1.91
N LEU A 139 3.89 -3.21 -1.82
CA LEU A 139 4.49 -4.03 -2.88
C LEU A 139 3.50 -5.14 -3.20
N ASN A 140 2.91 -5.08 -4.39
CA ASN A 140 1.99 -6.09 -4.92
C ASN A 140 2.70 -6.91 -5.99
N ILE A 141 2.77 -8.21 -5.80
CA ILE A 141 3.43 -9.13 -6.73
C ILE A 141 2.37 -10.05 -7.32
N GLY A 142 1.93 -9.69 -8.53
CA GLY A 142 0.87 -10.34 -9.30
C GLY A 142 1.37 -11.39 -10.28
N THR A 143 2.66 -11.78 -10.24
CA THR A 143 3.18 -12.85 -11.10
C THR A 143 4.41 -13.54 -10.51
N MET A 144 4.79 -14.69 -11.06
CA MET A 144 5.98 -15.43 -10.65
C MET A 144 7.24 -14.65 -11.03
N LEU A 145 7.94 -14.12 -10.03
CA LEU A 145 9.18 -13.40 -10.24
C LEU A 145 10.36 -14.35 -10.52
N SER A 146 11.30 -13.90 -11.35
CA SER A 146 12.59 -14.56 -11.48
C SER A 146 13.39 -14.47 -10.18
N ASP A 147 14.31 -15.41 -9.95
CA ASP A 147 15.18 -15.41 -8.76
C ASP A 147 15.90 -14.07 -8.55
N SER A 148 16.44 -13.49 -9.64
CA SER A 148 17.09 -12.18 -9.61
C SER A 148 16.14 -11.04 -9.22
N SER A 149 14.85 -11.18 -9.54
CA SER A 149 13.84 -10.16 -9.22
C SER A 149 13.33 -10.29 -7.79
N ILE A 150 13.28 -11.52 -7.27
CA ILE A 150 13.03 -11.76 -5.85
C ILE A 150 14.15 -11.14 -5.01
N GLU A 151 15.42 -11.30 -5.41
CA GLU A 151 16.56 -10.63 -4.75
C GLU A 151 16.37 -9.12 -4.64
N LEU A 152 15.94 -8.50 -5.74
CA LEU A 152 15.66 -7.07 -5.80
C LEU A 152 14.46 -6.66 -4.92
N CYS A 153 13.40 -7.47 -4.88
CA CYS A 153 12.25 -7.22 -4.01
C CYS A 153 12.61 -7.38 -2.53
N GLU A 154 13.46 -8.36 -2.18
CA GLU A 154 13.96 -8.49 -0.81
C GLU A 154 14.74 -7.24 -0.37
N GLU A 155 15.47 -6.57 -1.27
CA GLU A 155 16.12 -5.29 -0.96
C GLU A 155 15.09 -4.20 -0.60
N LEU A 156 13.97 -4.11 -1.33
CA LEU A 156 12.87 -3.20 -1.01
C LEU A 156 12.25 -3.50 0.36
N VAL A 157 12.05 -4.80 0.66
CA VAL A 157 11.52 -5.24 1.96
C VAL A 157 12.49 -4.89 3.10
N ARG A 158 13.79 -5.17 2.93
CA ARG A 158 14.83 -4.90 3.94
C ARG A 158 15.05 -3.41 4.21
N ASN A 159 14.69 -2.53 3.27
CA ASN A 159 14.73 -1.08 3.48
C ASN A 159 13.79 -0.62 4.61
N GLY A 160 12.79 -1.43 4.99
CA GLY A 160 11.94 -1.18 6.16
C GLY A 160 10.91 -0.06 5.95
N ASN A 161 10.76 0.49 4.75
CA ASN A 161 9.72 1.47 4.45
C ASN A 161 8.36 0.83 4.10
N LEU A 162 8.36 -0.47 3.82
CA LEU A 162 7.18 -1.21 3.39
C LEU A 162 6.21 -1.45 4.54
N THR A 163 4.93 -1.15 4.31
CA THR A 163 3.85 -1.41 5.28
C THR A 163 2.97 -2.59 4.88
N GLN A 164 2.93 -2.91 3.59
CA GLN A 164 2.07 -3.95 3.03
C GLN A 164 2.81 -4.74 1.96
N LEU A 165 2.68 -6.07 2.02
CA LEU A 165 3.18 -6.98 1.01
C LEU A 165 2.03 -7.88 0.55
N ASN A 166 1.74 -7.86 -0.74
CA ASN A 166 0.71 -8.71 -1.34
C ASN A 166 1.38 -9.67 -2.32
N LEU A 167 1.08 -10.96 -2.18
CA LEU A 167 1.60 -12.02 -3.03
C LEU A 167 0.45 -12.89 -3.55
N HIS A 168 0.24 -12.85 -4.87
CA HIS A 168 -0.73 -13.71 -5.56
C HIS A 168 -0.27 -15.17 -5.56
N ASP A 169 -1.20 -16.12 -5.70
CA ASP A 169 -0.97 -17.56 -5.48
C ASP A 169 0.13 -18.14 -6.39
N TRP A 170 0.12 -17.80 -7.67
CA TRP A 170 1.12 -18.25 -8.65
C TRP A 170 2.47 -17.56 -8.49
N ALA A 171 2.60 -16.54 -7.63
CA ALA A 171 3.87 -15.89 -7.32
C ALA A 171 4.64 -16.58 -6.16
N GLN A 172 4.05 -17.59 -5.53
CA GLN A 172 4.59 -18.23 -4.33
C GLN A 172 5.64 -19.28 -4.65
N THR A 173 6.90 -18.85 -4.70
CA THR A 173 8.07 -19.74 -4.69
C THR A 173 8.62 -19.87 -3.28
N GLU A 174 9.39 -20.92 -2.99
CA GLU A 174 10.11 -21.07 -1.70
C GLU A 174 10.89 -19.81 -1.33
N ARG A 175 11.52 -19.17 -2.34
CA ARG A 175 12.25 -17.93 -2.16
C ARG A 175 11.34 -16.72 -1.83
N ALA A 176 10.17 -16.64 -2.45
CA ALA A 176 9.19 -15.61 -2.12
C ALA A 176 8.65 -15.78 -0.67
N VAL A 177 8.51 -17.02 -0.19
CA VAL A 177 8.16 -17.31 1.21
C VAL A 177 9.26 -16.81 2.16
N GLU A 178 10.53 -17.00 1.83
CA GLU A 178 11.64 -16.43 2.63
C GLU A 178 11.61 -14.89 2.65
N MET A 179 11.29 -14.25 1.52
CA MET A 179 11.08 -12.80 1.47
C MET A 179 9.91 -12.36 2.37
N ILE A 180 8.81 -13.11 2.41
CA ILE A 180 7.71 -12.85 3.35
C ILE A 180 8.21 -12.95 4.79
N LYS A 181 8.93 -14.01 5.17
CA LYS A 181 9.51 -14.14 6.53
C LYS A 181 10.38 -12.94 6.90
N ILE A 182 11.19 -12.43 5.97
CA ILE A 182 11.99 -11.21 6.17
C ILE A 182 11.08 -10.00 6.42
N ALA A 183 9.99 -9.85 5.65
CA ALA A 183 9.01 -8.79 5.82
C ALA A 183 8.33 -8.87 7.21
N LEU A 184 7.95 -10.07 7.66
CA LEU A 184 7.29 -10.29 8.95
C LEU A 184 8.15 -9.92 10.16
N CYS A 185 9.48 -9.98 10.00
CA CYS A 185 10.43 -9.51 10.99
C CYS A 185 10.56 -7.97 11.05
N GLN A 186 10.00 -7.23 10.10
CA GLN A 186 10.06 -5.76 10.09
C GLN A 186 8.98 -5.16 10.99
N ASP A 187 9.37 -4.16 11.80
CA ASP A 187 8.43 -3.40 12.63
C ASP A 187 7.54 -2.45 11.82
N SER A 188 7.84 -2.22 10.54
CA SER A 188 7.05 -1.38 9.65
C SER A 188 5.93 -2.13 8.94
N ILE A 189 6.10 -3.45 8.72
CA ILE A 189 5.08 -4.28 8.09
C ILE A 189 3.86 -4.37 8.99
N ARG A 190 2.71 -4.12 8.37
CA ARG A 190 1.39 -4.20 8.98
C ARG A 190 0.67 -5.38 8.38
N THR A 191 0.52 -5.40 7.06
CA THR A 191 -0.31 -6.41 6.40
C THR A 191 0.54 -7.25 5.45
N VAL A 192 0.32 -8.56 5.50
CA VAL A 192 0.73 -9.48 4.44
C VAL A 192 -0.52 -10.15 3.90
N TRP A 193 -0.74 -10.01 2.60
CA TRP A 193 -1.87 -10.62 1.90
C TRP A 193 -1.39 -11.77 1.04
N LEU A 194 -2.03 -12.93 1.20
CA LEU A 194 -1.73 -14.15 0.46
C LEU A 194 -3.01 -14.70 -0.16
N GLU A 195 -2.96 -15.03 -1.45
CA GLU A 195 -4.12 -15.57 -2.17
C GLU A 195 -4.32 -17.08 -1.97
N THR A 196 -3.29 -17.83 -1.54
CA THR A 196 -3.41 -19.26 -1.20
C THR A 196 -2.99 -19.54 0.25
N ALA A 197 -3.58 -20.60 0.80
CA ALA A 197 -3.33 -21.11 2.14
C ALA A 197 -2.14 -22.07 2.25
N ASP A 198 -1.53 -22.49 1.11
CA ASP A 198 -0.51 -23.53 1.09
C ASP A 198 0.73 -23.21 1.97
N VAL A 199 1.06 -21.92 2.09
CA VAL A 199 2.21 -21.43 2.89
C VAL A 199 1.78 -20.90 4.27
N LEU A 200 0.48 -20.90 4.57
CA LEU A 200 -0.04 -20.29 5.79
C LEU A 200 0.47 -21.01 7.04
N GLU A 201 0.38 -22.34 7.09
CA GLU A 201 0.82 -23.11 8.25
C GLU A 201 2.31 -22.88 8.55
N GLU A 202 3.15 -22.82 7.52
CA GLU A 202 4.57 -22.53 7.64
C GLU A 202 4.82 -21.12 8.19
N LEU A 203 4.13 -20.12 7.68
CA LEU A 203 4.29 -18.73 8.12
C LEU A 203 3.75 -18.52 9.55
N LEU A 204 2.66 -19.18 9.94
CA LEU A 204 2.16 -19.17 11.32
C LEU A 204 3.15 -19.83 12.28
N ALA A 205 3.73 -20.97 11.89
CA ALA A 205 4.76 -21.64 12.68
C ALA A 205 6.01 -20.78 12.84
N PHE A 206 6.44 -20.11 11.76
CA PHE A 206 7.54 -19.15 11.78
C PHE A 206 7.27 -18.01 12.75
N CYS A 207 6.11 -17.35 12.65
CA CYS A 207 5.74 -16.23 13.51
C CYS A 207 5.69 -16.62 14.99
N SER A 208 5.06 -17.76 15.29
CA SER A 208 4.94 -18.30 16.65
C SER A 208 6.31 -18.56 17.27
N SER A 209 7.26 -19.06 16.48
CA SER A 209 8.59 -19.44 16.95
C SER A 209 9.56 -18.26 17.08
N ASN A 210 9.46 -17.25 16.21
CA ASN A 210 10.48 -16.21 16.09
C ASN A 210 10.04 -14.84 16.58
N LEU A 211 8.76 -14.49 16.44
CA LEU A 211 8.28 -13.14 16.71
C LEU A 211 7.62 -13.00 18.07
N GLY A 212 7.18 -14.12 18.68
CA GLY A 212 6.37 -14.09 19.90
C GLY A 212 5.06 -13.30 19.74
N LYS A 213 4.66 -13.01 18.49
CA LYS A 213 3.43 -12.32 18.13
C LYS A 213 2.32 -13.35 18.03
N VAL A 214 1.17 -13.07 18.63
CA VAL A 214 -0.06 -13.83 18.36
C VAL A 214 -0.50 -13.43 16.96
N VAL A 215 -0.48 -14.39 16.05
CA VAL A 215 -0.96 -14.21 14.68
C VAL A 215 -2.31 -14.91 14.59
N GLU A 216 -3.35 -14.14 14.35
CA GLU A 216 -4.63 -14.70 13.94
C GLU A 216 -4.64 -14.79 12.42
N GLY A 217 -4.88 -16.00 11.93
CA GLY A 217 -5.10 -16.29 10.52
C GLY A 217 -6.57 -16.60 10.31
N THR A 218 -7.19 -15.91 9.36
CA THR A 218 -8.60 -16.14 8.98
C THR A 218 -8.68 -16.43 7.50
N LEU A 219 -9.37 -17.51 7.16
CA LEU A 219 -9.79 -17.84 5.81
C LEU A 219 -11.18 -17.22 5.57
N ASP A 220 -11.34 -16.47 4.49
CA ASP A 220 -12.67 -16.09 4.03
C ASP A 220 -13.29 -17.15 3.09
N ASP A 221 -14.56 -16.97 2.74
CA ASP A 221 -15.29 -17.87 1.84
C ASP A 221 -14.69 -17.95 0.42
N ASN A 222 -13.78 -17.04 0.07
CA ASN A 222 -13.05 -17.01 -1.20
C ASN A 222 -11.67 -17.68 -1.10
N HIS A 223 -11.36 -18.37 0.01
CA HIS A 223 -10.06 -18.98 0.30
C HIS A 223 -8.91 -17.97 0.42
N GLN A 224 -9.21 -16.69 0.62
CA GLN A 224 -8.18 -15.69 0.85
C GLN A 224 -7.72 -15.75 2.30
N VAL A 225 -6.41 -15.60 2.49
CA VAL A 225 -5.79 -15.72 3.80
C VAL A 225 -5.27 -14.36 4.25
N TYR A 226 -5.73 -13.95 5.42
CA TYR A 226 -5.31 -12.72 6.06
C TYR A 226 -4.48 -13.06 7.29
N MET A 227 -3.25 -12.56 7.34
CA MET A 227 -2.41 -12.63 8.53
C MET A 227 -2.28 -11.28 9.19
N LEU A 228 -2.46 -11.25 10.50
CA LEU A 228 -2.49 -10.03 11.30
C LEU A 228 -1.45 -10.08 12.39
N PHE A 229 -0.81 -8.94 12.60
CA PHE A 229 0.29 -8.81 13.55
C PHE A 229 -0.10 -7.85 14.67
N ASP A 230 -0.31 -8.38 15.87
CA ASP A 230 -0.36 -7.52 17.05
C ASP A 230 1.02 -6.85 17.22
N CYS A 231 1.07 -5.54 16.98
CA CYS A 231 2.24 -4.72 17.22
C CYS A 231 2.13 -4.17 18.63
N ALA A 232 2.77 -4.84 19.59
CA ALA A 232 2.75 -4.49 21.01
C ALA A 232 2.89 -2.97 21.23
N GLY A 233 1.83 -2.32 21.72
CA GLY A 233 1.91 -0.90 22.09
C GLY A 233 0.60 -0.11 22.22
N LEU A 234 -0.55 -0.61 21.77
CA LEU A 234 -1.83 0.11 21.86
C LEU A 234 -2.87 -0.76 22.54
N GLY A 235 -3.46 -0.23 23.61
CA GLY A 235 -4.38 -0.96 24.47
C GLY A 235 -5.70 -1.28 23.76
N LYS A 236 -6.21 -2.50 24.00
CA LYS A 236 -7.52 -2.95 23.51
C LYS A 236 -8.63 -1.98 23.97
N GLY A 237 -9.22 -1.25 23.04
CA GLY A 237 -10.49 -0.53 23.24
C GLY A 237 -11.65 -1.42 22.78
N GLU A 238 -12.59 -1.73 23.67
CA GLU A 238 -13.71 -2.66 23.45
C GLU A 238 -14.82 -2.14 22.50
N GLU A 239 -14.67 -0.96 21.87
CA GLU A 239 -15.74 -0.33 21.07
C GLU A 239 -15.61 -0.50 19.54
N GLU A 240 -14.55 -1.13 19.03
CA GLU A 240 -14.28 -1.16 17.58
C GLU A 240 -15.03 -2.25 16.77
N GLU A 241 -15.62 -3.26 17.41
CA GLU A 241 -16.35 -4.33 16.70
C GLU A 241 -17.67 -3.87 16.05
N ALA A 242 -18.21 -2.71 16.43
CA ALA A 242 -19.57 -2.31 16.09
C ALA A 242 -19.77 -1.62 14.72
N TYR A 243 -18.71 -1.32 13.96
CA TYR A 243 -18.78 -0.39 12.82
C TYR A 243 -18.28 -0.90 11.46
N LEU A 244 -18.15 -2.21 11.25
CA LEU A 244 -17.72 -2.78 9.96
C LEU A 244 -18.90 -2.97 8.98
N PRO A 245 -18.93 -2.31 7.80
CA PRO A 245 -19.90 -2.60 6.74
C PRO A 245 -19.61 -3.96 6.09
N GLN A 246 -20.67 -4.61 5.58
CA GLN A 246 -20.63 -5.90 4.88
C GLN A 246 -19.95 -5.81 3.50
N THR A 247 -18.64 -5.59 3.44
CA THR A 247 -17.83 -5.84 2.24
C THR A 247 -17.24 -7.25 2.32
N ARG A 248 -17.26 -8.00 1.21
CA ARG A 248 -16.73 -9.38 1.07
C ARG A 248 -15.19 -9.42 1.01
N GLU A 249 -14.55 -8.56 1.77
CA GLU A 249 -13.09 -8.45 1.89
C GLU A 249 -12.78 -8.33 3.37
N LEU A 250 -12.07 -9.31 3.92
CA LEU A 250 -11.75 -9.36 5.33
C LEU A 250 -10.50 -8.51 5.59
N ARG A 251 -10.70 -7.24 5.97
CA ARG A 251 -9.61 -6.39 6.46
C ARG A 251 -9.59 -6.42 7.97
N LEU A 252 -8.40 -6.47 8.57
CA LEU A 252 -8.27 -6.26 10.00
C LEU A 252 -7.30 -5.10 10.28
N LEU A 253 -7.82 -4.17 11.08
CA LEU A 253 -7.22 -2.92 11.50
C LEU A 253 -6.26 -3.17 12.66
N PHE A 254 -5.18 -2.39 12.69
CA PHE A 254 -4.28 -2.28 13.84
C PHE A 254 -4.83 -1.18 14.75
N THR A 255 -5.35 -1.54 15.92
CA THR A 255 -5.48 -0.60 17.04
C THR A 255 -4.14 -0.25 17.62
#